data_AF-A0A6N9L511-F1
#
_entry.id   AF-A0A6N9L511-F1
#
_cell.length_a   1.000
_cell.length_b   1.000
_cell.length_c   1.000
_cell.angle_alpha   90.00
_cell.angle_beta   90.00
_cell.angle_gamma   90.00
#
_symmetry.space_group_name_H-M   'P 1'
#
loop_
_entity.id
_entity.type
_entity.pdbx_description
1 polymer ?
#
loop_
_entity_poly.entity_id
_entity_poly.type
_entity_poly.pdbx_seq_one_letter_code
_entity_poly.pdbx_strand_id
1 'polypeptide(L)'
;MEANEMKALSICERYAATFDSNDKYGLLLHCAADSTAECVSTITKVVSHLGSSIVQADSLTICKNLQMPSGKSSREYKRLLSCDLLIIERLDALLDSSSDVYMVEHIYAVIDGRYKSGKPMVVTIDHDPMSLRDALQEQQQRILDRILERCYPIA
;
A
#
# COMPACT_ATOMS: atom_id res chain seq x y z
N MET A 1 -7.30 24.06 -3.30
CA MET A 1 -6.30 23.11 -2.78
C MET A 1 -5.65 23.76 -1.58
N GLU A 2 -5.88 23.20 -0.40
CA GLU A 2 -5.32 23.69 0.86
C GLU A 2 -3.79 23.50 0.87
N ALA A 3 -3.07 24.25 1.72
CA ALA A 3 -1.60 24.24 1.74
C ALA A 3 -1.01 22.84 2.03
N ASN A 4 -1.70 21.99 2.80
CA ASN A 4 -1.29 20.61 3.07
C ASN A 4 -1.46 19.70 1.85
N GLU A 5 -2.55 19.84 1.11
CA GLU A 5 -2.79 19.06 -0.12
C GLU A 5 -1.73 19.34 -1.18
N MET A 6 -1.37 20.62 -1.35
CA MET A 6 -0.30 21.03 -2.26
C MET A 6 1.06 20.45 -1.87
N LYS A 7 1.30 20.30 -0.57
CA LYS A 7 2.53 19.69 -0.03
C LYS A 7 2.53 18.18 -0.26
N ALA A 8 1.42 17.49 -0.02
CA ALA A 8 1.27 16.06 -0.25
C ALA A 8 1.53 15.70 -1.73
N LEU A 9 0.91 16.43 -2.65
CA LEU A 9 1.11 16.23 -4.09
C LEU A 9 2.57 16.47 -4.49
N SER A 10 3.20 17.54 -4.02
CA SER A 10 4.61 17.83 -4.31
C SER A 10 5.58 16.74 -3.82
N ILE A 11 5.28 16.12 -2.67
CA ILE A 11 6.06 14.97 -2.18
C ILE A 11 5.85 13.76 -3.09
N CYS A 12 4.61 13.48 -3.51
CA CYS A 12 4.29 12.38 -4.41
C CYS A 12 4.94 12.54 -5.79
N GLU A 13 4.94 13.76 -6.35
CA GLU A 13 5.65 14.09 -7.59
C GLU A 13 7.14 13.82 -7.46
N ARG A 14 7.76 14.24 -6.35
CA ARG A 14 9.18 14.01 -6.10
C ARG A 14 9.50 12.53 -5.96
N TYR A 15 8.73 11.81 -5.14
CA TYR A 15 8.88 10.38 -4.96
C TYR A 15 8.82 9.64 -6.30
N ALA A 16 7.84 9.98 -7.13
CA ALA A 16 7.67 9.33 -8.42
C ALA A 16 8.78 9.69 -9.42
N ALA A 17 9.23 10.95 -9.43
CA ALA A 17 10.31 11.42 -10.31
C ALA A 17 11.67 10.80 -9.97
N THR A 18 11.89 10.40 -8.72
CA THR A 18 13.12 9.74 -8.25
C THR A 18 12.93 8.26 -7.95
N PHE A 19 11.87 7.65 -8.49
CA PHE A 19 11.53 6.27 -8.17
C PHE A 19 12.63 5.29 -8.59
N ASP A 20 13.03 4.42 -7.66
CA ASP A 20 13.93 3.29 -7.88
C ASP A 20 13.27 2.05 -7.25
N SER A 21 13.13 0.97 -8.03
CA SER A 21 12.52 -0.27 -7.54
C SER A 21 13.39 -1.03 -6.54
N ASN A 22 14.65 -0.62 -6.37
CA ASN A 22 15.57 -1.11 -5.34
C ASN A 22 15.56 -0.25 -4.07
N ASP A 23 14.93 0.93 -4.09
CA ASP A 23 14.68 1.68 -2.88
C ASP A 23 13.51 1.02 -2.13
N LYS A 24 13.80 0.59 -0.90
CA LYS A 24 12.84 -0.12 -0.06
C LYS A 24 11.76 0.78 0.54
N TYR A 25 11.88 2.09 0.39
CA TYR A 25 10.98 3.07 0.95
C TYR A 25 9.83 3.43 0.00
N GLY A 26 8.67 3.68 0.59
CA GLY A 26 7.46 4.09 -0.11
C GLY A 26 6.70 5.15 0.68
N LEU A 27 5.40 5.29 0.40
CA LEU A 27 4.55 6.31 0.99
C LEU A 27 3.31 5.70 1.64
N LEU A 28 2.93 6.24 2.80
CA LEU A 28 1.64 5.98 3.43
C LEU A 28 0.79 7.25 3.26
N LEU A 29 -0.23 7.19 2.43
CA LEU A 29 -1.10 8.33 2.10
C LEU A 29 -2.34 8.32 2.99
N HIS A 30 -2.49 9.38 3.77
CA HIS A 30 -3.66 9.66 4.61
C HIS A 30 -4.14 11.09 4.34
N CYS A 31 -4.62 11.34 3.13
CA CYS A 31 -5.18 12.62 2.72
C CYS A 31 -6.69 12.50 2.49
N ALA A 32 -7.38 13.63 2.28
CA ALA A 32 -8.75 13.62 1.79
C ALA A 32 -8.87 12.78 0.49
N ALA A 33 -10.03 12.15 0.27
CA ALA A 33 -10.21 11.15 -0.80
C ALA A 33 -9.77 11.65 -2.19
N ASP A 34 -10.17 12.87 -2.56
CA ASP A 34 -9.80 13.47 -3.86
C ASP A 34 -8.28 13.67 -3.98
N SER A 35 -7.65 14.17 -2.92
CA SER A 35 -6.20 14.39 -2.84
C SER A 35 -5.41 13.07 -2.86
N THR A 36 -5.91 12.03 -2.20
CA THR A 36 -5.31 10.68 -2.25
C THR A 36 -5.37 10.11 -3.67
N ALA A 37 -6.51 10.24 -4.36
CA ALA A 37 -6.66 9.78 -5.74
C ALA A 37 -5.71 10.52 -6.70
N GLU A 38 -5.56 11.83 -6.53
CA GLU A 38 -4.62 12.65 -7.32
C GLU A 38 -3.16 12.23 -7.08
N CYS A 39 -2.76 12.00 -5.82
CA CYS A 39 -1.43 11.52 -5.47
C CYS A 39 -1.13 10.14 -6.10
N VAL A 40 -2.04 9.18 -5.96
CA VAL A 40 -1.90 7.84 -6.55
C VAL A 40 -1.81 7.93 -8.07
N SER A 41 -2.70 8.71 -8.71
CA SER A 41 -2.68 8.93 -10.17
C SER A 41 -1.35 9.50 -10.65
N THR A 42 -0.83 10.50 -9.94
CA THR A 42 0.46 11.15 -10.24
C THR A 42 1.61 10.14 -10.15
N ILE A 43 1.68 9.37 -9.06
CA ILE A 43 2.71 8.34 -8.87
C ILE A 43 2.61 7.29 -9.98
N THR A 44 1.44 6.71 -10.20
CA THR A 44 1.23 5.66 -11.20
C THR A 44 1.62 6.14 -12.59
N LYS A 45 1.21 7.36 -12.97
CA LYS A 45 1.55 7.94 -14.26
C LYS A 45 3.07 8.08 -14.41
N VAL A 46 3.74 8.76 -13.49
CA VAL A 46 5.18 9.06 -13.62
C VAL A 46 6.00 7.77 -13.58
N VAL A 47 5.75 6.88 -12.62
CA VAL A 47 6.47 5.61 -12.49
C VAL A 47 6.26 4.71 -13.71
N SER A 48 5.06 4.71 -14.30
CA SER A 48 4.81 3.97 -15.54
C SER A 48 5.60 4.54 -16.73
N HIS A 49 5.82 5.86 -16.81
CA HIS A 49 6.64 6.47 -17.86
C HIS A 49 8.13 6.12 -17.72
N LEU A 50 8.58 5.77 -16.51
CA LEU A 50 9.93 5.23 -16.27
C LEU A 50 10.09 3.77 -16.71
N GLY A 51 9.01 3.12 -17.18
CA GLY A 51 9.02 1.73 -17.63
C GLY A 51 8.92 0.69 -16.51
N SER A 52 8.64 1.13 -15.28
CA SER A 52 8.48 0.24 -14.13
C SER A 52 7.10 -0.44 -14.12
N SER A 53 7.07 -1.69 -13.69
CA SER A 53 5.84 -2.47 -13.54
C SER A 53 5.08 -2.07 -12.26
N ILE A 54 3.81 -1.70 -12.42
CA ILE A 54 2.95 -1.28 -11.30
C ILE A 54 1.79 -2.26 -11.15
N VAL A 55 1.49 -2.60 -9.89
CA VAL A 55 0.23 -3.25 -9.53
C VAL A 55 -0.49 -2.33 -8.55
N GLN A 56 -1.73 -1.98 -8.88
CA GLN A 56 -2.59 -1.12 -8.07
C GLN A 56 -3.93 -1.84 -7.84
N ALA A 57 -4.33 -1.99 -6.59
CA ALA A 57 -5.62 -2.56 -6.20
C ALA A 57 -5.96 -2.20 -4.75
N ASP A 58 -7.25 -2.21 -4.41
CA ASP A 58 -7.66 -2.12 -3.01
C ASP A 58 -7.37 -3.42 -2.24
N SER A 59 -7.19 -3.27 -0.93
CA SER A 59 -6.82 -4.34 0.00
C SER A 59 -7.78 -5.54 -0.05
N LEU A 60 -9.09 -5.31 -0.14
CA LEU A 60 -10.11 -6.37 -0.21
C LEU A 60 -10.04 -7.13 -1.54
N THR A 61 -9.82 -6.43 -2.66
CA THR A 61 -9.64 -7.04 -3.99
C THR A 61 -8.39 -7.92 -4.03
N ILE A 62 -7.27 -7.47 -3.44
CA ILE A 62 -6.07 -8.29 -3.30
C ILE A 62 -6.40 -9.60 -2.57
N CYS A 63 -7.05 -9.51 -1.40
CA CYS A 63 -7.40 -10.69 -0.61
C CYS A 63 -8.36 -11.62 -1.34
N LYS A 64 -9.35 -11.10 -2.09
CA LYS A 64 -10.25 -11.90 -2.91
C LYS A 64 -9.50 -12.66 -4.01
N ASN A 65 -8.56 -12.01 -4.69
CA ASN A 65 -7.77 -12.63 -5.74
C ASN A 65 -6.83 -13.73 -5.21
N LEU A 66 -6.35 -13.58 -3.97
CA LEU A 66 -5.52 -14.58 -3.31
C LEU A 66 -6.31 -15.79 -2.79
N GLN A 67 -7.63 -15.69 -2.69
CA GLN A 67 -8.53 -16.81 -2.35
C GLN A 67 -9.01 -17.60 -3.59
N MET A 68 -8.66 -17.15 -4.80
CA MET A 68 -9.00 -17.87 -6.03
C MET A 68 -8.33 -19.27 -6.05
N PRO A 69 -8.84 -20.22 -6.87
CA PRO A 69 -8.26 -21.56 -6.98
C PRO A 69 -6.74 -21.53 -7.18
N SER A 70 -6.04 -22.48 -6.55
CA SER A 70 -4.58 -22.46 -6.27
C SER A 70 -3.67 -21.96 -7.39
N GLY A 71 -3.96 -22.29 -8.66
CA GLY A 71 -3.17 -21.82 -9.81
C GLY A 71 -3.26 -20.30 -10.05
N LYS A 72 -4.42 -19.69 -9.77
CA LYS A 72 -4.66 -18.25 -9.94
C LYS A 72 -4.12 -17.45 -8.76
N SER A 73 -4.35 -17.90 -7.53
CA SER A 73 -3.84 -17.23 -6.34
C SER A 73 -2.31 -17.22 -6.28
N SER A 74 -1.65 -18.33 -6.65
CA SER A 74 -0.18 -18.37 -6.73
C SER A 74 0.39 -17.39 -7.76
N ARG A 75 -0.28 -17.25 -8.92
CA ARG A 75 0.13 -16.30 -9.95
C ARG A 75 -0.04 -14.86 -9.47
N GLU A 76 -1.16 -14.56 -8.81
CA GLU A 76 -1.39 -13.22 -8.27
C GLU A 76 -0.39 -12.88 -7.17
N TYR A 77 -0.14 -13.80 -6.23
CA TYR A 77 0.85 -13.61 -5.19
C TYR A 77 2.24 -13.31 -5.76
N LYS A 78 2.68 -14.09 -6.76
CA LYS A 78 3.95 -13.84 -7.46
C LYS A 78 3.97 -12.46 -8.12
N ARG A 79 2.88 -12.07 -8.79
CA ARG A 79 2.75 -10.77 -9.45
C ARG A 79 2.85 -9.60 -8.44
N LEU A 80 2.16 -9.71 -7.30
CA LEU A 80 2.21 -8.72 -6.21
C LEU A 80 3.60 -8.60 -5.60
N LEU A 81 4.37 -9.69 -5.51
CA LEU A 81 5.74 -9.68 -4.99
C LEU A 81 6.79 -9.27 -6.03
N SER A 82 6.53 -9.48 -7.32
CA SER A 82 7.53 -9.25 -8.38
C SER A 82 7.44 -7.88 -9.03
N CYS A 83 6.29 -7.19 -9.00
CA CYS A 83 6.18 -5.86 -9.58
C CYS A 83 7.13 -4.86 -8.91
N ASP A 84 7.51 -3.83 -9.65
CA ASP A 84 8.45 -2.80 -9.18
C ASP A 84 7.82 -1.95 -8.09
N LEU A 85 6.59 -1.47 -8.32
CA LEU A 85 5.78 -0.77 -7.32
C LEU A 85 4.46 -1.51 -7.07
N LEU A 86 4.13 -1.74 -5.79
CA LEU A 86 2.81 -2.18 -5.37
C LEU A 86 2.06 -1.02 -4.70
N ILE A 87 0.87 -0.69 -5.19
CA ILE A 87 -0.03 0.29 -4.58
C ILE A 87 -1.20 -0.47 -3.95
N ILE A 88 -1.32 -0.39 -2.63
CA ILE A 88 -2.38 -1.01 -1.83
C ILE A 88 -3.32 0.09 -1.35
N GLU A 89 -4.51 0.14 -1.91
CA GLU A 89 -5.49 1.16 -1.52
C GLU A 89 -6.39 0.69 -0.37
N ARG A 90 -6.74 1.63 0.51
CA ARG A 90 -7.69 1.46 1.61
C ARG A 90 -7.33 0.27 2.50
N LEU A 91 -6.10 0.25 3.01
CA LEU A 91 -5.62 -0.82 3.89
C LEU A 91 -6.39 -0.87 5.21
N ASP A 92 -6.89 0.27 5.67
CA ASP A 92 -7.71 0.45 6.86
C ASP A 92 -8.98 -0.42 6.87
N ALA A 93 -9.51 -0.80 5.69
CA ALA A 93 -10.60 -1.77 5.59
C ALA A 93 -10.26 -3.18 6.15
N LEU A 94 -8.99 -3.50 6.36
CA LEU A 94 -8.50 -4.74 6.98
C LEU A 94 -7.88 -4.50 8.36
N LEU A 95 -7.88 -3.27 8.86
CA LEU A 95 -7.34 -2.88 10.17
C LEU A 95 -8.50 -2.61 11.15
N ASP A 96 -9.48 -3.51 11.17
CA ASP A 96 -10.55 -3.53 12.17
C ASP A 96 -10.54 -4.87 12.92
N SER A 97 -10.75 -4.85 14.23
CA SER A 97 -10.75 -6.05 15.10
C SER A 97 -11.71 -7.17 14.65
N SER A 98 -12.75 -6.84 13.87
CA SER A 98 -13.75 -7.77 13.31
C SER A 98 -13.40 -8.30 11.92
N SER A 99 -12.26 -7.89 11.35
CA SER A 99 -11.81 -8.30 10.02
C SER A 99 -11.62 -9.82 9.93
N ASP A 100 -11.95 -10.39 8.77
CA ASP A 100 -11.76 -11.81 8.51
C ASP A 100 -10.27 -12.19 8.61
N VAL A 101 -9.97 -13.13 9.51
CA VAL A 101 -8.60 -13.58 9.81
C VAL A 101 -7.88 -14.07 8.56
N TYR A 102 -8.55 -14.78 7.66
CA TYR A 102 -7.93 -15.23 6.42
C TYR A 102 -7.59 -14.05 5.51
N MET A 103 -8.43 -13.02 5.43
CA MET A 103 -8.10 -11.82 4.65
C MET A 103 -6.90 -11.08 5.24
N VAL A 104 -6.84 -10.96 6.56
CA VAL A 104 -5.69 -10.37 7.29
C VAL A 104 -4.41 -11.18 7.05
N GLU A 105 -4.48 -12.52 7.03
CA GLU A 105 -3.35 -13.40 6.72
C GLU A 105 -2.82 -13.20 5.30
N HIS A 106 -3.71 -13.10 4.31
CA HIS A 106 -3.32 -12.90 2.92
C HIS A 106 -2.63 -11.55 2.71
N ILE A 107 -3.19 -10.46 3.22
CA ILE A 107 -2.57 -9.13 3.07
C ILE A 107 -1.25 -9.05 3.85
N TYR A 108 -1.18 -9.66 5.03
CA TYR A 108 0.06 -9.76 5.79
C TYR A 108 1.16 -10.46 5.00
N ALA A 109 0.85 -11.58 4.34
CA ALA A 109 1.84 -12.31 3.53
C ALA A 109 2.41 -11.46 2.38
N VAL A 110 1.56 -10.66 1.72
CA VAL A 110 1.99 -9.73 0.66
C VAL A 110 2.90 -8.64 1.22
N ILE A 111 2.49 -7.99 2.32
CA ILE A 111 3.25 -6.91 2.95
C ILE A 111 4.58 -7.42 3.50
N ASP A 112 4.59 -8.55 4.21
CA ASP A 112 5.80 -9.17 4.73
C ASP A 112 6.75 -9.64 3.61
N GLY A 113 6.20 -10.20 2.53
CA GLY A 113 6.98 -10.62 1.37
C GLY A 113 7.74 -9.45 0.72
N ARG A 114 7.06 -8.31 0.53
CA ARG A 114 7.69 -7.10 -0.02
C ARG A 114 8.64 -6.41 0.98
N TYR A 115 8.27 -6.40 2.26
CA TYR A 115 9.15 -5.91 3.33
C TYR A 115 10.50 -6.64 3.34
N LYS A 116 10.46 -7.98 3.23
CA LYS A 116 11.65 -8.85 3.19
C LYS A 116 12.43 -8.72 1.90
N SER A 117 11.76 -8.60 0.75
CA SER A 117 12.44 -8.42 -0.54
C SER A 117 12.96 -7.00 -0.76
N GLY A 118 12.55 -6.05 0.08
CA GLY A 118 12.97 -4.66 -0.03
C GLY A 118 12.35 -3.93 -1.22
N LYS A 119 11.25 -4.43 -1.78
CA LYS A 119 10.59 -3.74 -2.89
C LYS A 119 9.58 -2.71 -2.40
N PRO A 120 9.52 -1.50 -3.00
CA PRO A 120 8.70 -0.41 -2.50
C PRO A 120 7.20 -0.69 -2.63
N MET A 121 6.44 -0.02 -1.77
CA MET A 121 4.98 -0.01 -1.80
C MET A 121 4.42 1.37 -1.45
N VAL A 122 3.32 1.75 -2.08
CA VAL A 122 2.51 2.89 -1.65
C VAL A 122 1.24 2.34 -1.04
N VAL A 123 0.86 2.85 0.12
CA VAL A 123 -0.32 2.38 0.86
C VAL A 123 -1.23 3.57 1.11
N THR A 124 -2.53 3.41 0.95
CA THR A 124 -3.51 4.44 1.32
C THR A 124 -4.39 3.99 2.48
N ILE A 125 -4.79 4.95 3.31
CA ILE A 125 -5.71 4.77 4.43
C ILE A 125 -6.66 5.98 4.49
N ASP A 126 -7.96 5.71 4.55
CA ASP A 126 -8.97 6.78 4.64
C ASP A 126 -9.19 7.19 6.11
N HIS A 127 -9.07 6.24 7.03
CA HIS A 127 -9.19 6.45 8.48
C HIS A 127 -7.85 6.21 9.18
N ASP A 128 -7.49 7.07 10.14
CA ASP A 128 -6.24 6.94 10.89
C ASP A 128 -6.20 5.65 11.73
N PRO A 129 -5.41 4.63 11.36
CA PRO A 129 -5.34 3.38 12.08
C PRO A 129 -4.58 3.52 13.42
N MET A 130 -3.82 4.61 13.62
CA MET A 130 -3.11 4.86 14.88
C MET A 130 -4.09 5.14 16.02
N SER A 131 -5.20 5.80 15.71
CA SER A 131 -6.29 6.04 16.66
C SER A 131 -6.93 4.76 17.21
N LEU A 132 -6.80 3.64 16.49
CA LEU A 132 -7.37 2.34 16.83
C LEU A 132 -6.32 1.28 17.16
N ARG A 133 -5.03 1.65 17.28
CA ARG A 133 -3.93 0.70 17.42
C ARG A 133 -4.10 -0.27 18.59
N ASP A 134 -4.65 0.21 19.70
CA ASP A 134 -4.91 -0.60 20.90
C ASP A 134 -6.07 -1.60 20.71
N ALA A 135 -6.96 -1.36 19.76
CA ALA A 135 -8.06 -2.25 19.40
C ALA A 135 -7.67 -3.27 18.30
N LEU A 136 -6.52 -3.08 17.65
CA LEU A 136 -6.04 -4.00 16.62
C LEU A 136 -5.57 -5.32 17.21
N GLN A 137 -5.85 -6.41 16.50
CA GLN A 137 -5.27 -7.71 16.81
C GLN A 137 -3.75 -7.70 16.51
N GLU A 138 -3.00 -8.62 17.13
CA GLU A 138 -1.53 -8.68 17.02
C GLU A 138 -1.04 -8.69 15.55
N GLN A 139 -1.72 -9.43 14.67
CA GLN A 139 -1.33 -9.51 13.26
C GLN A 139 -1.54 -8.20 12.50
N GLN A 140 -2.59 -7.45 12.83
CA GLN A 140 -2.87 -6.13 12.23
C GLN A 140 -1.85 -5.10 12.71
N GLN A 141 -1.46 -5.16 13.99
CA GLN A 141 -0.35 -4.34 14.51
C GLN A 141 0.95 -4.63 13.74
N ARG A 142 1.27 -5.91 13.50
CA ARG A 142 2.45 -6.31 12.70
C ARG A 142 2.40 -5.85 11.23
N ILE A 143 1.20 -5.75 10.65
CA ILE A 143 1.00 -5.15 9.33
C ILE A 143 1.38 -3.67 9.41
N LEU A 144 0.76 -2.94 10.34
CA LEU A 144 0.96 -1.51 10.52
C LEU A 144 2.42 -1.16 10.80
N ASP A 145 3.10 -1.90 11.68
CA ASP A 145 4.51 -1.70 12.01
C ASP A 145 5.41 -1.81 10.76
N ARG A 146 5.21 -2.84 9.92
CA ARG A 146 5.96 -3.00 8.67
C ARG A 146 5.71 -1.87 7.68
N ILE A 147 4.47 -1.38 7.61
CA ILE A 147 4.13 -0.23 6.78
C ILE A 147 4.85 1.00 7.32
N LEU A 148 4.77 1.30 8.61
CA LEU A 148 5.40 2.48 9.20
C LEU A 148 6.93 2.46 9.14
N GLU A 149 7.55 1.28 9.15
CA GLU A 149 8.99 1.14 8.95
C GLU A 149 9.45 1.43 7.50
N ARG A 150 8.55 1.30 6.51
CA ARG A 150 8.90 1.40 5.07
C ARG A 150 8.21 2.52 4.32
N CYS A 151 7.08 2.99 4.79
CA CYS A 151 6.23 3.93 4.09
C CYS A 151 6.19 5.24 4.88
N TYR A 152 6.76 6.29 4.29
CA TYR A 152 6.77 7.60 4.92
C TYR A 152 5.34 8.19 4.92
N PRO A 153 4.81 8.61 6.07
CA PRO A 153 3.44 9.11 6.17
C PRO A 153 3.28 10.51 5.56
N ILE A 154 2.23 10.68 4.76
CA ILE A 154 1.80 11.92 4.12
C ILE A 154 0.35 12.18 4.51
N ALA A 155 0.06 13.39 5.01
CA ALA A 155 -1.27 13.85 5.37
C ALA A 155 -1.45 15.31 4.94
#